data_AF-A0A9N7VDS3-F1
#
_entry.id   AF-A0A9N7VDS3-F1
#
_cell.length_a   1.000
_cell.length_b   1.000
_cell.length_c   1.000
_cell.angle_alpha   90.00
_cell.angle_beta   90.00
_cell.angle_gamma   90.00
#
_symmetry.space_group_name_H-M   'P 1'
#
loop_
_entity.id
_entity.type
_entity.pdbx_description
1 polymer ?
#
loop_
_entity_poly.entity_id
_entity_poly.type
_entity_poly.pdbx_seq_one_letter_code
_entity_poly.pdbx_strand_id
1 'polypeptide(L)'
;MSALELDLLRRAIIEETKSYLVTTAQYAKTVDDCDSQIAELDQAVAAKERHIIQLEDLRKKERSMYEESLSLMELHLMDANRILAKEMRHNQKNAREVRMSMTKLGDIEREVTERETHLNKCKRFRDILFKMASLMQIEEDAFVQSLTHNSEEGMDVSASEQLMDLVRNLSDQNLMQVHATERRKETLDERQSNLKKIQEKGNDHIHDLELSRLEHRITKDEGRLSNLKRLVAFTPSLSGGDEDMEWDALSRKVTGVYESCMGRIHVGNATEMLCKIEGHVLELLDQLEGLPQDALKTLRRLILADRVKRNTEDNLRHQQLRDLETKEKCLKRLMSDIKKRTGRQLMLRSMIPDDGKTKDVEERPQTPEEIVWDKETGEKEERSAVAALWETGGWRRLRRRLNWKSSTRRRRRRRSLQCPSSRQGVRTG
;
A
#
# COMPACT_ATOMS: atom_id res chain seq x y z
N MET A 1 -64.25 26.16 86.94
CA MET A 1 -64.34 26.59 85.54
C MET A 1 -65.78 26.46 85.08
N SER A 2 -66.30 27.46 84.37
CA SER A 2 -67.63 27.36 83.76
C SER A 2 -67.60 26.37 82.58
N ALA A 3 -68.73 25.76 82.23
CA ALA A 3 -68.82 24.87 81.06
C ALA A 3 -68.33 25.57 79.76
N LEU A 4 -68.52 26.89 79.70
CA LEU A 4 -68.13 27.74 78.58
C LEU A 4 -66.59 27.89 78.47
N GLU A 5 -65.87 27.96 79.59
CA GLU A 5 -64.40 27.97 79.62
C GLU A 5 -63.81 26.63 79.16
N LEU A 6 -64.42 25.51 79.54
CA LEU A 6 -64.02 24.18 79.09
C LEU A 6 -64.20 24.02 77.57
N ASP A 7 -65.31 24.50 77.02
CA ASP A 7 -65.57 24.46 75.58
C ASP A 7 -64.61 25.35 74.79
N LEU A 8 -64.25 26.52 75.32
CA LEU A 8 -63.25 27.40 74.71
C LEU A 8 -61.86 26.75 74.71
N LEU A 9 -61.45 26.13 75.82
CA LEU A 9 -60.17 25.40 75.91
C LEU A 9 -60.13 24.21 74.95
N ARG A 10 -61.22 23.44 74.85
CA ARG A 10 -61.32 22.31 73.89
C ARG A 10 -61.18 22.78 72.45
N ARG A 11 -61.84 23.88 72.07
CA ARG A 11 -61.70 24.46 70.73
C ARG A 11 -60.29 24.96 70.45
N ALA A 12 -59.65 25.62 71.42
CA ALA A 12 -58.28 26.09 71.28
C ALA A 12 -57.29 24.93 71.07
N ILE A 13 -57.38 23.86 71.86
CA ILE A 13 -56.55 22.66 71.70
C ILE A 13 -56.81 21.98 70.34
N ILE A 14 -58.08 21.92 69.90
CA ILE A 14 -58.43 21.35 68.59
C ILE A 14 -57.84 22.19 67.45
N GLU A 15 -57.90 23.52 67.52
CA GLU A 15 -57.30 24.37 66.48
C GLU A 15 -55.77 24.32 66.48
N GLU A 16 -55.14 24.28 67.65
CA GLU A 16 -53.69 24.13 67.78
C GLU A 16 -53.20 22.77 67.23
N THR A 17 -53.92 21.69 67.53
CA THR A 17 -53.61 20.35 66.99
C THR A 17 -53.87 20.27 65.49
N LYS A 18 -54.93 20.88 64.96
CA LYS A 18 -55.16 21.00 63.51
C LYS A 18 -54.04 21.77 62.83
N SER A 19 -53.65 22.93 63.39
CA SER A 19 -52.55 23.73 62.87
C SER A 19 -51.25 22.92 62.85
N TYR A 20 -50.94 22.22 63.93
CA TYR A 20 -49.78 21.33 64.00
C TYR A 20 -49.83 20.23 62.93
N LEU A 21 -50.96 19.53 62.80
CA LEU A 21 -51.14 18.49 61.77
C LEU A 21 -51.01 19.01 60.34
N VAL A 22 -51.49 20.23 60.07
CA VAL A 22 -51.32 20.86 58.75
C VAL A 22 -49.84 21.17 58.49
N THR A 23 -49.12 21.72 59.48
CA THR A 23 -47.69 22.01 59.32
C THR A 23 -46.84 20.75 59.15
N THR A 24 -47.15 19.66 59.88
CA THR A 24 -46.44 18.39 59.73
C THR A 24 -46.75 17.72 58.39
N ALA A 25 -48.00 17.79 57.92
CA ALA A 25 -48.37 17.29 56.58
C ALA A 25 -47.71 18.09 55.46
N GLN A 26 -47.59 19.42 55.60
CA GLN A 26 -46.85 20.27 54.67
C GLN A 26 -45.36 19.91 54.65
N TYR A 27 -44.76 19.72 55.83
CA TYR A 27 -43.36 19.30 55.93
C TYR A 27 -43.12 17.93 55.30
N ALA A 28 -43.98 16.94 55.59
CA ALA A 28 -43.90 15.60 54.99
C ALA A 28 -43.93 15.68 53.45
N LYS A 29 -44.86 16.47 52.89
CA LYS A 29 -44.93 16.70 51.45
C LYS A 29 -43.64 17.32 50.88
N THR A 30 -43.06 18.30 51.56
CA THR A 30 -41.80 18.91 51.09
C THR A 30 -40.62 17.94 51.14
N VAL A 31 -40.61 17.01 52.10
CA VAL A 31 -39.60 15.95 52.17
C VAL A 31 -39.78 14.97 51.02
N ASP A 32 -41.01 14.52 50.74
CA ASP A 32 -41.32 13.63 49.61
C ASP A 32 -40.94 14.25 48.25
N ASP A 33 -41.19 15.56 48.10
CA ASP A 33 -40.80 16.32 46.90
C ASP A 33 -39.26 16.40 46.77
N CYS A 34 -38.53 16.57 47.88
CA CYS A 34 -37.06 16.54 47.90
C CYS A 34 -36.51 15.15 47.59
N ASP A 35 -37.09 14.09 48.15
CA ASP A 35 -36.65 12.71 47.91
C ASP A 35 -36.86 12.31 46.43
N SER A 36 -37.96 12.77 45.82
CA SER A 36 -38.20 12.59 44.39
C SER A 36 -37.15 13.30 43.54
N GLN A 37 -36.77 14.53 43.89
CA GLN A 37 -35.71 15.28 43.19
C GLN A 37 -34.33 14.62 43.36
N ILE A 38 -34.03 14.09 44.54
CA ILE A 38 -32.77 13.36 44.79
C ILE A 38 -32.72 12.11 43.90
N ALA A 39 -33.80 11.35 43.82
CA ALA A 39 -33.87 10.15 42.96
C ALA A 39 -33.65 10.47 41.47
N GLU A 40 -34.22 11.58 40.97
CA GLU A 40 -33.99 12.05 39.61
C GLU A 40 -32.52 12.43 39.37
N LEU A 41 -31.89 13.12 40.32
CA LEU A 41 -30.47 13.49 40.24
C LEU A 41 -29.58 12.25 40.27
N ASP A 42 -29.87 11.27 41.12
CA ASP A 42 -29.12 10.01 41.21
C ASP A 42 -29.20 9.23 39.89
N GLN A 43 -30.38 9.17 39.27
CA GLN A 43 -30.56 8.55 37.96
C GLN A 43 -29.74 9.28 36.88
N ALA A 44 -29.72 10.63 36.91
CA ALA A 44 -28.93 11.44 35.98
C ALA A 44 -27.41 11.28 36.19
N VAL A 45 -26.96 11.15 37.44
CA VAL A 45 -25.56 10.85 37.78
C VAL A 45 -25.19 9.48 37.26
N ALA A 46 -25.99 8.44 37.54
CA ALA A 46 -25.75 7.08 37.05
C ALA A 46 -25.71 7.02 35.51
N ALA A 47 -26.55 7.80 34.81
CA ALA A 47 -26.49 7.90 33.35
C ALA A 47 -25.19 8.53 32.86
N LYS A 48 -24.72 9.59 33.53
CA LYS A 48 -23.43 10.24 33.21
C LYS A 48 -22.24 9.34 33.51
N GLU A 49 -22.24 8.60 34.61
CA GLU A 49 -21.19 7.63 34.96
C GLU A 49 -21.07 6.54 33.89
N ARG A 50 -22.19 5.99 33.42
CA ARG A 50 -22.20 5.04 32.30
C ARG A 50 -21.56 5.63 31.03
N HIS A 51 -21.88 6.88 30.71
CA HIS A 51 -21.26 7.56 29.57
C HIS A 51 -19.76 7.81 29.76
N ILE A 52 -19.31 8.15 30.97
CA ILE A 52 -17.88 8.33 31.26
C ILE A 52 -17.14 7.01 31.03
N ILE A 53 -17.66 5.89 31.54
CA ILE A 53 -17.06 4.56 31.35
C ILE A 53 -16.95 4.23 29.85
N GLN A 54 -18.00 4.46 29.06
CA GLN A 54 -17.98 4.24 27.61
C GLN A 54 -16.90 5.09 26.91
N LEU A 55 -16.75 6.36 27.31
CA LEU A 55 -15.73 7.26 26.75
C LEU A 55 -14.32 6.84 27.17
N GLU A 56 -14.14 6.35 28.39
CA GLU A 56 -12.85 5.84 28.88
C GLU A 56 -12.42 4.59 28.11
N ASP A 57 -13.35 3.66 27.86
CA ASP A 57 -13.10 2.46 27.05
C ASP A 57 -12.76 2.81 25.60
N LEU A 58 -13.48 3.76 24.99
CA LEU A 58 -13.16 4.25 23.65
C LEU A 58 -11.77 4.90 23.63
N ARG A 59 -11.45 5.76 24.61
CA ARG A 59 -10.14 6.39 24.71
C ARG A 59 -9.02 5.38 24.98
N LYS A 60 -9.29 4.27 25.66
CA LYS A 60 -8.33 3.18 25.88
C LYS A 60 -8.07 2.41 24.58
N LYS A 61 -9.13 2.10 23.82
CA LYS A 61 -9.01 1.49 22.48
C LYS A 61 -8.26 2.40 21.51
N GLU A 62 -8.54 3.69 21.50
CA GLU A 62 -7.78 4.64 20.67
C GLU A 62 -6.29 4.65 21.03
N ARG A 63 -5.98 4.69 22.33
CA ARG A 63 -4.59 4.61 22.82
C ARG A 63 -3.88 3.33 22.33
N SER A 64 -4.51 2.17 22.45
CA SER A 64 -3.90 0.91 21.97
C SER A 64 -3.66 0.93 20.46
N MET A 65 -4.61 1.43 19.66
CA MET A 65 -4.44 1.56 18.21
C MET A 65 -3.26 2.49 17.85
N TYR A 66 -3.07 3.59 18.59
CA TYR A 66 -1.94 4.49 18.38
C TYR A 66 -0.61 3.87 18.77
N GLU A 67 -0.55 3.15 19.89
CA GLU A 67 0.65 2.45 20.36
C GLU A 67 1.08 1.36 19.37
N GLU A 68 0.14 0.58 18.84
CA GLU A 68 0.40 -0.42 17.80
C GLU A 68 0.93 0.24 16.51
N SER A 69 0.31 1.34 16.09
CA SER A 69 0.75 2.10 14.91
C SER A 69 2.15 2.68 15.07
N LEU A 70 2.48 3.17 16.28
CA LEU A 70 3.79 3.71 16.62
C LEU A 70 4.85 2.60 16.62
N SER A 71 4.58 1.47 17.27
CA SER A 71 5.45 0.30 17.30
C SER A 71 5.76 -0.23 15.89
N LEU A 72 4.74 -0.31 15.03
CA LEU A 72 4.90 -0.71 13.64
C LEU A 72 5.79 0.28 12.85
N MET A 73 5.59 1.58 13.07
CA MET A 73 6.42 2.61 12.44
C MET A 73 7.88 2.53 12.90
N GLU A 74 8.13 2.33 14.19
CA GLU A 74 9.47 2.14 14.75
C GLU A 74 10.16 0.92 14.14
N LEU A 75 9.45 -0.20 14.03
CA LEU A 75 9.95 -1.41 13.37
C LEU A 75 10.32 -1.14 11.90
N HIS A 76 9.45 -0.46 11.14
CA HIS A 76 9.74 -0.10 9.75
C HIS A 76 10.96 0.82 9.62
N LEU A 77 11.13 1.78 10.52
CA LEU A 77 12.29 2.66 10.55
C LEU A 77 13.58 1.87 10.87
N MET A 78 13.52 0.94 11.82
CA MET A 78 14.65 0.06 12.13
C MET A 78 15.04 -0.81 10.93
N ASP A 79 14.06 -1.39 10.23
CA ASP A 79 14.31 -2.18 9.03
C ASP A 79 14.89 -1.35 7.88
N ALA A 80 14.36 -0.15 7.63
CA ALA A 80 14.89 0.77 6.64
C ALA A 80 16.35 1.15 6.96
N ASN A 81 16.64 1.50 8.21
CA ASN A 81 18.00 1.82 8.66
C ASN A 81 18.95 0.63 8.52
N ARG A 82 18.47 -0.60 8.80
CA ARG A 82 19.26 -1.82 8.61
C ARG A 82 19.62 -2.06 7.14
N ILE A 83 18.68 -1.81 6.21
CA ILE A 83 18.92 -1.92 4.78
C ILE A 83 19.94 -0.87 4.33
N LEU A 84 19.74 0.40 4.71
CA LEU A 84 20.67 1.49 4.40
C LEU A 84 22.08 1.19 4.91
N ALA A 85 22.23 0.70 6.14
CA ALA A 85 23.53 0.34 6.70
C ALA A 85 24.23 -0.79 5.91
N LYS A 86 23.47 -1.79 5.44
CA LYS A 86 24.01 -2.87 4.59
C LYS A 86 24.45 -2.33 3.23
N GLU A 87 23.65 -1.47 2.62
CA GLU A 87 23.96 -0.85 1.33
C GLU A 87 25.19 0.06 1.42
N MET A 88 25.32 0.86 2.47
CA MET A 88 26.52 1.68 2.71
C MET A 88 27.78 0.81 2.85
N ARG A 89 27.70 -0.34 3.55
CA ARG A 89 28.82 -1.29 3.64
C ARG A 89 29.17 -1.91 2.29
N HIS A 90 28.16 -2.28 1.50
CA HIS A 90 28.37 -2.83 0.16
C HIS A 90 28.99 -1.79 -0.79
N ASN A 91 28.45 -0.56 -0.80
CA ASN A 91 29.00 0.55 -1.58
C ASN A 91 30.44 0.87 -1.18
N GLN A 92 30.77 0.80 0.12
CA GLN A 92 32.14 0.99 0.57
C GLN A 92 33.10 -0.12 0.08
N LYS A 93 32.64 -1.38 0.05
CA LYS A 93 33.41 -2.50 -0.52
C LYS A 93 33.62 -2.33 -2.02
N ASN A 94 32.55 -2.05 -2.77
CA ASN A 94 32.63 -1.82 -4.21
C ASN A 94 33.54 -0.63 -4.53
N ALA A 95 33.47 0.45 -3.77
CA ALA A 95 34.36 1.61 -3.94
C ALA A 95 35.84 1.31 -3.62
N ARG A 96 36.13 0.29 -2.80
CA ARG A 96 37.50 -0.20 -2.59
C ARG A 96 37.95 -1.06 -3.78
N GLU A 97 37.10 -1.97 -4.24
CA GLU A 97 37.39 -2.83 -5.41
C GLU A 97 37.61 -2.00 -6.67
N VAL A 98 36.75 -1.01 -6.94
CA VAL A 98 36.92 -0.07 -8.07
C VAL A 98 38.25 0.66 -7.97
N ARG A 99 38.65 1.13 -6.78
CA ARG A 99 39.96 1.76 -6.58
C ARG A 99 41.12 0.80 -6.88
N MET A 100 41.06 -0.43 -6.40
CA MET A 100 42.09 -1.44 -6.68
C MET A 100 42.16 -1.80 -8.17
N SER A 101 41.02 -1.89 -8.86
CA SER A 101 41.00 -2.11 -10.30
C SER A 101 41.55 -0.90 -11.05
N MET A 102 41.26 0.32 -10.60
CA MET A 102 41.78 1.56 -11.19
C MET A 102 43.30 1.68 -11.04
N THR A 103 43.89 1.24 -9.92
CA THR A 103 45.36 1.19 -9.80
C THR A 103 45.97 0.17 -10.75
N LYS A 104 45.39 -1.05 -10.84
CA LYS A 104 45.85 -2.08 -11.78
C LYS A 104 45.75 -1.63 -13.23
N LEU A 105 44.67 -0.92 -13.60
CA LEU A 105 44.51 -0.35 -14.92
C LEU A 105 45.63 0.64 -15.23
N GLY A 106 45.94 1.54 -14.29
CA GLY A 106 47.06 2.48 -14.43
C GLY A 106 48.42 1.79 -14.56
N ASP A 107 48.63 0.65 -13.91
CA ASP A 107 49.86 -0.15 -14.07
C ASP A 107 49.97 -0.76 -15.47
N ILE A 108 48.87 -1.32 -15.98
CA ILE A 108 48.80 -1.87 -17.35
C ILE A 108 48.99 -0.76 -18.38
N GLU A 109 48.34 0.40 -18.20
CA GLU A 109 48.52 1.56 -19.09
C GLU A 109 50.00 1.98 -19.15
N ARG A 110 50.69 2.05 -18.01
CA ARG A 110 52.14 2.31 -17.99
C ARG A 110 52.92 1.25 -18.77
N GLU A 111 52.62 -0.03 -18.56
CA GLU A 111 53.29 -1.13 -19.27
C GLU A 111 53.02 -1.11 -20.78
N VAL A 112 51.81 -0.70 -21.21
CA VAL A 112 51.46 -0.51 -22.62
C VAL A 112 52.28 0.64 -23.21
N THR A 113 52.36 1.80 -22.53
CA THR A 113 53.18 2.92 -23.01
C THR A 113 54.66 2.52 -23.12
N GLU A 114 55.18 1.73 -22.17
CA GLU A 114 56.54 1.23 -22.23
C GLU A 114 56.75 0.33 -23.46
N ARG A 115 55.85 -0.64 -23.69
CA ARG A 115 55.88 -1.49 -24.89
C ARG A 115 55.78 -0.70 -26.19
N GLU A 116 54.96 0.36 -26.23
CA GLU A 116 54.87 1.26 -27.39
C GLU A 116 56.21 1.96 -27.69
N THR A 117 56.92 2.41 -26.66
CA THR A 117 58.27 2.98 -26.86
C THR A 117 59.24 1.95 -27.43
N HIS A 118 59.20 0.71 -26.96
CA HIS A 118 60.02 -0.38 -27.51
C HIS A 118 59.66 -0.71 -28.96
N LEU A 119 58.36 -0.79 -29.28
CA LEU A 119 57.90 -1.02 -30.64
C LEU A 119 58.37 0.09 -31.59
N ASN A 120 58.33 1.35 -31.14
CA ASN A 120 58.83 2.49 -31.91
C ASN A 120 60.34 2.40 -32.15
N LYS A 121 61.13 1.93 -31.18
CA LYS A 121 62.56 1.65 -31.38
C LYS A 121 62.76 0.55 -32.45
N CYS A 122 62.03 -0.55 -32.38
CA CYS A 122 62.09 -1.63 -33.37
C CYS A 122 61.72 -1.16 -34.78
N LYS A 123 60.68 -0.32 -34.91
CA LYS A 123 60.31 0.29 -36.21
C LYS A 123 61.47 1.11 -36.77
N ARG A 124 62.13 1.95 -35.96
CA ARG A 124 63.31 2.71 -36.39
C ARG A 124 64.45 1.80 -36.85
N PHE A 125 64.75 0.73 -36.13
CA PHE A 125 65.78 -0.24 -36.54
C PHE A 125 65.44 -0.92 -37.87
N ARG A 126 64.19 -1.35 -38.04
CA ARG A 126 63.71 -1.92 -39.31
C ARG A 126 63.89 -0.93 -40.46
N ASP A 127 63.54 0.34 -40.26
CA ASP A 127 63.65 1.36 -41.31
C ASP A 127 65.13 1.64 -41.68
N ILE A 128 66.06 1.55 -40.71
CA ILE A 128 67.51 1.62 -40.96
C ILE A 128 67.99 0.41 -41.75
N LEU A 129 67.61 -0.81 -41.33
CA LEU A 129 67.99 -2.04 -42.02
C LEU A 129 67.46 -2.07 -43.46
N PHE A 130 66.23 -1.58 -43.69
CA PHE A 130 65.68 -1.45 -45.03
C PHE A 130 66.51 -0.50 -45.90
N LYS A 131 66.90 0.66 -45.37
CA LYS A 131 67.79 1.59 -46.09
C LYS A 131 69.15 0.98 -46.40
N MET A 132 69.75 0.26 -45.45
CA MET A 132 71.02 -0.44 -45.65
C MET A 132 70.89 -1.53 -46.73
N ALA A 133 69.82 -2.32 -46.71
CA ALA A 133 69.57 -3.34 -47.72
C ALA A 133 69.41 -2.72 -49.12
N SER A 134 68.68 -1.60 -49.24
CA SER A 134 68.56 -0.86 -50.50
C SER A 134 69.91 -0.32 -50.99
N LEU A 135 70.79 0.11 -50.08
CA LEU A 135 72.14 0.56 -50.44
C LEU A 135 73.03 -0.61 -50.89
N MET A 136 72.97 -1.75 -50.21
CA MET A 136 73.73 -2.95 -50.62
C MET A 136 73.28 -3.50 -51.97
N GLN A 137 71.97 -3.44 -52.29
CA GLN A 137 71.48 -3.81 -53.63
C GLN A 137 72.02 -2.90 -54.74
N ILE A 138 72.16 -1.59 -54.49
CA ILE A 138 72.75 -0.66 -55.47
C ILE A 138 74.24 -0.96 -55.68
N GLU A 139 74.96 -1.33 -54.61
CA GLU A 139 76.37 -1.75 -54.70
C GLU A 139 76.53 -3.12 -55.40
N GLU A 140 75.64 -4.08 -55.13
CA GLU A 140 75.62 -5.38 -55.82
C GLU A 140 75.26 -5.23 -57.30
N ASP A 141 74.27 -4.42 -57.67
CA ASP A 141 73.91 -4.17 -59.07
C ASP A 141 75.04 -3.47 -59.83
N ALA A 142 75.79 -2.56 -59.18
CA ALA A 142 76.99 -1.94 -59.74
C ALA A 142 78.16 -2.94 -59.88
N PHE A 143 78.28 -3.89 -58.95
CA PHE A 143 79.28 -4.96 -59.00
C PHE A 143 78.95 -6.00 -60.09
N VAL A 144 77.67 -6.39 -60.23
CA VAL A 144 77.20 -7.29 -61.30
C VAL A 144 77.32 -6.64 -62.67
N GLN A 145 77.10 -5.33 -62.81
CA GLN A 145 77.39 -4.59 -64.05
C GLN A 145 78.88 -4.57 -64.43
N SER A 146 79.80 -4.76 -63.47
CA SER A 146 81.23 -4.91 -63.75
C SER A 146 81.62 -6.33 -64.21
N LEU A 147 80.83 -7.33 -63.81
CA LEU A 147 81.02 -8.74 -64.18
C LEU A 147 80.39 -9.09 -65.54
N THR A 148 79.33 -8.39 -65.96
CA THR A 148 78.68 -8.63 -67.27
C THR A 148 79.51 -8.17 -68.47
N HIS A 149 80.57 -7.38 -68.25
CA HIS A 149 81.44 -6.91 -69.34
C HIS A 149 82.65 -7.81 -69.62
N ASN A 150 82.90 -8.85 -68.82
CA ASN A 150 84.04 -9.76 -69.01
C ASN A 150 83.67 -11.19 -68.59
N SER A 151 83.18 -12.02 -69.52
CA SER A 151 83.34 -13.48 -69.43
C SER A 151 83.05 -14.17 -70.77
N GLU A 152 84.01 -14.11 -71.68
CA GLU A 152 84.22 -15.14 -72.70
C GLU A 152 85.66 -15.65 -72.51
N GLU A 153 85.91 -16.49 -71.52
CA GLU A 153 87.16 -17.25 -71.45
C GLU A 153 86.90 -18.62 -70.82
N GLY A 154 87.43 -19.65 -71.47
CA GLY A 154 87.15 -21.05 -71.19
C GLY A 154 87.38 -21.41 -69.73
N MET A 155 86.32 -21.93 -69.11
CA MET A 155 86.32 -22.37 -67.72
C MET A 155 87.21 -23.63 -67.58
N ASP A 156 88.35 -23.48 -66.92
CA ASP A 156 89.22 -24.59 -66.54
C ASP A 156 88.48 -25.52 -65.56
N VAL A 157 88.71 -26.84 -65.66
CA VAL A 157 87.93 -27.88 -64.95
C VAL A 157 87.94 -27.69 -63.42
N SER A 158 88.96 -27.02 -62.89
CA SER A 158 89.09 -26.67 -61.46
C SER A 158 88.08 -25.61 -60.97
N ALA A 159 87.62 -24.70 -61.84
CA ALA A 159 86.59 -23.72 -61.50
C ALA A 159 85.17 -24.34 -61.43
N SER A 160 84.94 -25.43 -62.16
CA SER A 160 83.69 -26.22 -62.08
C SER A 160 83.58 -26.96 -60.74
N GLU A 161 84.69 -27.50 -60.22
CA GLU A 161 84.74 -28.15 -58.90
C GLU A 161 84.47 -27.15 -57.76
N GLN A 162 85.07 -25.96 -57.83
CA GLN A 162 84.82 -24.88 -56.85
C GLN A 162 83.36 -24.42 -56.84
N LEU A 163 82.72 -24.36 -58.02
CA LEU A 163 81.32 -23.99 -58.15
C LEU A 163 80.39 -25.08 -57.59
N MET A 164 80.73 -26.35 -57.80
CA MET A 164 80.00 -27.49 -57.23
C MET A 164 80.09 -27.53 -55.70
N ASP A 165 81.25 -27.23 -55.12
CA ASP A 165 81.41 -27.11 -53.67
C ASP A 165 80.64 -25.89 -53.10
N LEU A 166 80.61 -24.76 -53.81
CA LEU A 166 79.80 -23.61 -53.43
C LEU A 166 78.30 -23.95 -53.43
N VAL A 167 77.81 -24.62 -54.49
CA VAL A 167 76.41 -25.06 -54.59
C VAL A 167 76.07 -26.08 -53.51
N ARG A 168 76.99 -27.00 -53.16
CA ARG A 168 76.80 -27.95 -52.07
C ARG A 168 76.69 -27.24 -50.72
N ASN A 169 77.61 -26.32 -50.42
CA ASN A 169 77.59 -25.54 -49.19
C ASN A 169 76.33 -24.66 -49.07
N LEU A 170 75.90 -24.03 -50.16
CA LEU A 170 74.65 -23.28 -50.22
C LEU A 170 73.43 -24.18 -50.04
N SER A 171 73.44 -25.39 -50.60
CA SER A 171 72.37 -26.37 -50.43
C SER A 171 72.27 -26.84 -48.97
N ASP A 172 73.40 -27.10 -48.33
CA ASP A 172 73.47 -27.48 -46.92
C ASP A 172 73.00 -26.32 -46.01
N GLN A 173 73.39 -25.09 -46.33
CA GLN A 173 72.94 -23.90 -45.61
C GLN A 173 71.43 -23.66 -45.78
N ASN A 174 70.89 -23.84 -46.99
CA ASN A 174 69.46 -23.76 -47.26
C ASN A 174 68.69 -24.84 -46.49
N LEU A 175 69.21 -26.07 -46.45
CA LEU A 175 68.62 -27.16 -45.69
C LEU A 175 68.60 -26.85 -44.19
N MET A 176 69.70 -26.32 -43.64
CA MET A 176 69.74 -25.86 -42.25
C MET A 176 68.73 -24.73 -41.97
N GLN A 177 68.59 -23.77 -42.89
CA GLN A 177 67.60 -22.70 -42.75
C GLN A 177 66.17 -23.24 -42.74
N VAL A 178 65.84 -24.18 -43.64
CA VAL A 178 64.53 -24.86 -43.67
C VAL A 178 64.24 -25.53 -42.32
N HIS A 179 65.20 -26.30 -41.80
CA HIS A 179 65.03 -26.93 -40.48
C HIS A 179 64.91 -25.90 -39.34
N ALA A 180 65.61 -24.77 -39.41
CA ALA A 180 65.49 -23.70 -38.43
C ALA A 180 64.14 -22.95 -38.52
N THR A 181 63.54 -22.86 -39.71
CA THR A 181 62.17 -22.32 -39.88
C THR A 181 61.11 -23.30 -39.41
N GLU A 182 61.27 -24.60 -39.68
CA GLU A 182 60.33 -25.65 -39.26
C GLU A 182 60.25 -25.71 -37.73
N ARG A 183 61.39 -25.75 -37.04
CA ARG A 183 61.45 -25.71 -35.56
C ARG A 183 60.81 -24.45 -34.99
N ARG A 184 61.04 -23.29 -35.61
CA ARG A 184 60.39 -22.04 -35.19
C ARG A 184 58.88 -22.11 -35.38
N LYS A 185 58.40 -22.71 -36.46
CA LYS A 185 56.96 -22.91 -36.73
C LYS A 185 56.33 -23.84 -35.69
N GLU A 186 56.96 -24.96 -35.36
CA GLU A 186 56.50 -25.86 -34.28
C GLU A 186 56.35 -25.12 -32.95
N THR A 187 57.36 -24.32 -32.54
CA THR A 187 57.26 -23.52 -31.30
C THR A 187 56.17 -22.45 -31.36
N LEU A 188 55.84 -21.95 -32.56
CA LEU A 188 54.79 -20.97 -32.77
C LEU A 188 53.41 -21.64 -32.68
N ASP A 189 53.25 -22.82 -33.26
CA ASP A 189 52.02 -23.62 -33.21
C ASP A 189 51.73 -24.08 -31.76
N GLU A 190 52.75 -24.48 -31.01
CA GLU A 190 52.63 -24.77 -29.57
C GLU A 190 52.18 -23.54 -28.77
N ARG A 191 52.78 -22.37 -29.03
CA ARG A 191 52.38 -21.10 -28.41
C ARG A 191 50.95 -20.72 -28.76
N GLN A 192 50.53 -20.89 -30.02
CA GLN A 192 49.15 -20.63 -30.44
C GLN A 192 48.16 -21.57 -29.76
N SER A 193 48.48 -22.86 -29.65
CA SER A 193 47.66 -23.84 -28.93
C SER A 193 47.51 -23.48 -27.45
N ASN A 194 48.59 -23.04 -26.80
CA ASN A 194 48.56 -22.61 -25.40
C ASN A 194 47.75 -21.33 -25.20
N LEU A 195 47.85 -20.35 -26.09
CA LEU A 195 47.03 -19.14 -26.04
C LEU A 195 45.53 -19.46 -26.18
N LYS A 196 45.15 -20.35 -27.10
CA LYS A 196 43.76 -20.81 -27.23
C LYS A 196 43.26 -21.46 -25.94
N LYS A 197 44.04 -22.36 -25.34
CA LYS A 197 43.70 -22.99 -24.05
C LYS A 197 43.56 -21.98 -22.91
N ILE A 198 44.41 -20.96 -22.86
CA ILE A 198 44.32 -19.88 -21.84
C ILE A 198 43.06 -19.05 -22.06
N GLN A 199 42.74 -18.73 -23.32
CA GLN A 199 41.54 -17.98 -23.69
C GLN A 199 40.26 -18.75 -23.34
N GLU A 200 40.18 -20.03 -23.67
CA GLU A 200 39.04 -20.90 -23.32
C GLU A 200 38.84 -20.96 -21.80
N LYS A 201 39.89 -21.24 -21.04
CA LYS A 201 39.83 -21.25 -19.56
C LYS A 201 39.42 -19.88 -18.98
N GLY A 202 39.86 -18.80 -19.59
CA GLY A 202 39.46 -17.44 -19.20
C GLY A 202 37.97 -17.19 -19.43
N ASN A 203 37.44 -17.62 -20.57
CA ASN A 203 36.02 -17.50 -20.90
C ASN A 203 35.14 -18.34 -19.97
N ASP A 204 35.54 -19.59 -19.68
CA ASP A 204 34.83 -20.46 -18.73
C ASP A 204 34.77 -19.82 -17.35
N HIS A 205 35.90 -19.26 -16.88
CA HIS A 205 35.94 -18.58 -15.59
C HIS A 205 35.04 -17.33 -15.54
N ILE A 206 34.94 -16.57 -16.64
CA ILE A 206 34.03 -15.42 -16.72
C ILE A 206 32.57 -15.90 -16.63
N HIS A 207 32.21 -16.96 -17.36
CA HIS A 207 30.87 -17.54 -17.29
C HIS A 207 30.53 -18.09 -15.91
N ASP A 208 31.45 -18.78 -15.24
CA ASP A 208 31.26 -19.29 -13.88
C ASP A 208 31.03 -18.14 -12.87
N LEU A 209 31.75 -17.03 -13.00
CA LEU A 209 31.55 -15.84 -12.18
C LEU A 209 30.17 -15.18 -12.44
N GLU A 210 29.72 -15.14 -13.70
CA GLU A 210 28.40 -14.63 -14.06
C GLU A 210 27.28 -15.51 -13.51
N LEU A 211 27.41 -16.84 -13.61
CA LEU A 211 26.47 -17.81 -13.04
C LEU A 211 26.38 -17.64 -11.51
N SER A 212 27.52 -17.61 -10.82
CA SER A 212 27.57 -17.40 -9.36
C SER A 212 26.91 -16.08 -8.94
N ARG A 213 27.08 -15.02 -9.74
CA ARG A 213 26.43 -13.71 -9.51
C ARG A 213 24.92 -13.77 -9.69
N LEU A 214 24.44 -14.47 -10.71
CA LEU A 214 23.01 -14.65 -10.96
C LEU A 214 22.35 -15.50 -9.86
N GLU A 215 23.00 -16.59 -9.44
CA GLU A 215 22.55 -17.43 -8.33
C GLU A 215 22.44 -16.63 -7.01
N HIS A 216 23.42 -15.79 -6.70
CA HIS A 216 23.34 -14.91 -5.53
C HIS A 216 22.17 -13.91 -5.60
N ARG A 217 21.83 -13.42 -6.79
CA ARG A 217 20.66 -12.55 -6.98
C ARG A 217 19.34 -13.30 -6.78
N ILE A 218 19.23 -14.50 -7.34
CA ILE A 218 18.05 -15.36 -7.20
C ILE A 218 17.82 -15.68 -5.72
N THR A 219 18.82 -16.18 -5.00
CA THR A 219 18.72 -16.49 -3.57
C THR A 219 18.34 -15.27 -2.72
N LYS A 220 18.85 -14.08 -3.06
CA LYS A 220 18.46 -12.82 -2.41
C LYS A 220 16.99 -12.49 -2.66
N ASP A 221 16.52 -12.61 -3.90
CA ASP A 221 15.13 -12.32 -4.26
C ASP A 221 14.15 -13.36 -3.72
N GLU A 222 14.53 -14.64 -3.67
CA GLU A 222 13.79 -15.71 -2.98
C GLU A 222 13.67 -15.43 -1.47
N GLY A 223 14.74 -14.94 -0.83
CA GLY A 223 14.70 -14.48 0.56
C GLY A 223 13.75 -13.30 0.77
N ARG A 224 13.71 -12.34 -0.16
CA ARG A 224 12.74 -11.22 -0.14
C ARG A 224 11.31 -11.72 -0.34
N LEU A 225 11.09 -12.62 -1.29
CA LEU A 225 9.79 -13.23 -1.55
C LEU A 225 9.28 -13.97 -0.32
N SER A 226 10.15 -14.75 0.33
CA SER A 226 9.79 -15.48 1.55
C SER A 226 9.44 -14.54 2.70
N ASN A 227 10.19 -13.44 2.85
CA ASN A 227 9.88 -12.40 3.84
C ASN A 227 8.54 -11.71 3.56
N LEU A 228 8.25 -11.38 2.30
CA LEU A 228 6.98 -10.78 1.89
C LEU A 228 5.81 -11.75 2.09
N LYS A 229 5.95 -13.02 1.66
CA LYS A 229 4.95 -14.06 1.90
C LYS A 229 4.65 -14.22 3.39
N ARG A 230 5.69 -14.18 4.24
CA ARG A 230 5.53 -14.23 5.69
C ARG A 230 4.80 -13.00 6.22
N LEU A 231 5.14 -11.79 5.75
CA LEU A 231 4.45 -10.56 6.16
C LEU A 231 2.96 -10.58 5.78
N VAL A 232 2.66 -11.06 4.56
CA VAL A 232 1.28 -11.23 4.07
C VAL A 232 0.53 -12.31 4.87
N ALA A 233 1.20 -13.40 5.25
CA ALA A 233 0.60 -14.43 6.09
C ALA A 233 0.32 -13.96 7.54
N PHE A 234 1.11 -13.00 8.05
CA PHE A 234 0.92 -12.41 9.38
C PHE A 234 -0.05 -11.24 9.43
N THR A 235 -0.61 -10.81 8.29
CA THR A 235 -1.72 -9.85 8.26
C THR A 235 -3.05 -10.59 8.44
N PRO A 236 -3.67 -10.58 9.64
CA PRO A 236 -4.92 -11.30 9.91
C PRO A 236 -6.15 -10.77 9.15
N SER A 237 -6.00 -9.73 8.33
CA SER A 237 -7.05 -9.13 7.50
C SER A 237 -7.12 -9.67 6.07
N LEU A 238 -6.05 -10.28 5.55
CA LEU A 238 -5.93 -10.62 4.12
C LEU A 238 -6.13 -12.13 3.87
N SER A 239 -7.21 -12.70 4.41
CA SER A 239 -7.68 -14.03 4.02
C SER A 239 -8.41 -13.89 2.68
N GLY A 240 -7.69 -14.16 1.58
CA GLY A 240 -8.07 -13.82 0.20
C GLY A 240 -9.34 -14.43 -0.39
N GLY A 241 -10.25 -15.00 0.42
CA GLY A 241 -11.57 -15.44 -0.03
C GLY A 241 -12.67 -14.38 0.16
N ASP A 242 -12.67 -13.67 1.30
CA ASP A 242 -13.74 -12.72 1.63
C ASP A 242 -13.50 -11.33 1.01
N GLU A 243 -12.24 -10.91 0.84
CA GLU A 243 -11.92 -9.59 0.27
C GLU A 243 -12.20 -9.49 -1.22
N ASP A 244 -11.94 -10.53 -2.00
CA ASP A 244 -12.27 -10.54 -3.43
C ASP A 244 -13.79 -10.45 -3.64
N MET A 245 -14.58 -11.09 -2.76
CA MET A 245 -16.04 -10.93 -2.71
C MET A 245 -16.47 -9.50 -2.32
N GLU A 246 -15.79 -8.87 -1.36
CA GLU A 246 -16.06 -7.48 -0.95
C GLU A 246 -15.68 -6.47 -2.04
N TRP A 247 -14.54 -6.67 -2.72
CA TRP A 247 -14.11 -5.86 -3.86
C TRP A 247 -15.06 -6.02 -5.04
N ASP A 248 -15.55 -7.22 -5.32
CA ASP A 248 -16.55 -7.46 -6.36
C ASP A 248 -17.93 -6.89 -6.00
N ALA A 249 -18.32 -6.95 -4.72
CA ALA A 249 -19.55 -6.31 -4.23
C ALA A 249 -19.47 -4.79 -4.34
N LEU A 250 -18.32 -4.20 -4.00
CA LEU A 250 -18.05 -2.78 -4.15
C LEU A 250 -18.05 -2.39 -5.63
N SER A 251 -17.34 -3.15 -6.47
CA SER A 251 -17.26 -2.93 -7.91
C SER A 251 -18.65 -2.91 -8.54
N ARG A 252 -19.51 -3.89 -8.22
CA ARG A 252 -20.92 -3.91 -8.67
C ARG A 252 -21.72 -2.69 -8.22
N LYS A 253 -21.59 -2.26 -6.96
CA LYS A 253 -22.28 -1.05 -6.46
C LYS A 253 -21.80 0.21 -7.15
N VAL A 254 -20.50 0.35 -7.36
CA VAL A 254 -19.89 1.46 -8.07
C VAL A 254 -20.40 1.51 -9.51
N THR A 255 -20.44 0.37 -10.20
CA THR A 255 -21.01 0.28 -11.54
C THR A 255 -22.48 0.71 -11.55
N GLY A 256 -23.30 0.24 -10.62
CA GLY A 256 -24.72 0.62 -10.54
C GLY A 256 -24.94 2.13 -10.30
N VAL A 257 -24.13 2.75 -9.45
CA VAL A 257 -24.16 4.21 -9.23
C VAL A 257 -23.68 4.94 -10.49
N TYR A 258 -22.60 4.46 -11.11
CA TYR A 258 -22.06 5.04 -12.34
C TYR A 258 -23.10 5.04 -13.46
N GLU A 259 -23.78 3.91 -13.70
CA GLU A 259 -24.83 3.79 -14.71
C GLU A 259 -26.00 4.74 -14.41
N SER A 260 -26.35 4.93 -13.14
CA SER A 260 -27.42 5.83 -12.72
C SER A 260 -27.07 7.31 -12.91
N CYS A 261 -25.80 7.68 -12.73
CA CYS A 261 -25.34 9.07 -12.84
C CYS A 261 -24.92 9.46 -14.27
N MET A 262 -24.33 8.52 -15.03
CA MET A 262 -23.60 8.82 -16.27
C MET A 262 -24.03 7.96 -17.47
N GLY A 263 -24.89 6.95 -17.29
CA GLY A 263 -25.35 6.03 -18.34
C GLY A 263 -24.45 4.80 -18.58
N ARG A 264 -24.96 3.81 -19.34
CA ARG A 264 -24.41 2.43 -19.45
C ARG A 264 -23.11 2.23 -20.26
N ILE A 265 -22.30 3.26 -20.48
CA ILE A 265 -21.29 3.23 -21.56
C ILE A 265 -19.85 2.93 -21.07
N HIS A 266 -19.60 2.82 -19.77
CA HIS A 266 -18.21 2.69 -19.29
C HIS A 266 -17.79 1.26 -18.96
N VAL A 267 -16.81 0.77 -19.72
CA VAL A 267 -15.97 -0.38 -19.35
C VAL A 267 -14.71 0.20 -18.72
N GLY A 268 -14.63 0.20 -17.40
CA GLY A 268 -13.50 0.74 -16.63
C GLY A 268 -13.44 0.09 -15.25
N ASN A 269 -12.29 0.20 -14.58
CA ASN A 269 -12.15 -0.32 -13.21
C ASN A 269 -12.99 0.51 -12.21
N ALA A 270 -13.27 -0.06 -11.03
CA ALA A 270 -14.11 0.59 -10.01
C ALA A 270 -13.55 1.96 -9.57
N THR A 271 -12.23 2.12 -9.56
CA THR A 271 -11.57 3.36 -9.17
C THR A 271 -11.74 4.48 -10.21
N GLU A 272 -11.67 4.17 -11.50
CA GLU A 272 -11.94 5.12 -12.58
C GLU A 272 -13.41 5.55 -12.61
N MET A 273 -14.34 4.60 -12.40
CA MET A 273 -15.77 4.91 -12.26
C MET A 273 -16.03 5.84 -11.08
N LEU A 274 -15.42 5.58 -9.92
CA LEU A 274 -15.51 6.45 -8.75
C LEU A 274 -14.96 7.85 -9.01
N CYS A 275 -13.81 7.97 -9.65
CA CYS A 275 -13.22 9.28 -10.00
C CYS A 275 -14.14 10.11 -10.90
N LYS A 276 -14.81 9.47 -11.85
CA LYS A 276 -15.78 10.15 -12.74
C LYS A 276 -17.05 10.56 -12.01
N ILE A 277 -17.58 9.70 -11.13
CA ILE A 277 -18.71 10.05 -10.25
C ILE A 277 -18.34 11.24 -9.38
N GLU A 278 -17.14 11.23 -8.77
CA GLU A 278 -16.65 12.33 -7.94
C GLU A 278 -16.56 13.64 -8.73
N GLY A 279 -16.01 13.59 -9.95
CA GLY A 279 -15.97 14.74 -10.85
C GLY A 279 -17.36 15.30 -11.14
N HIS A 280 -18.32 14.43 -11.49
CA HIS A 280 -19.69 14.84 -11.79
C HIS A 280 -20.40 15.44 -10.57
N VAL A 281 -20.22 14.84 -9.38
CA VAL A 281 -20.76 15.39 -8.13
C VAL A 281 -20.19 16.78 -7.84
N LEU A 282 -18.90 17.01 -8.11
CA LEU A 282 -18.28 18.32 -7.93
C LEU A 282 -18.88 19.36 -8.90
N GLU A 283 -19.07 19.00 -10.17
CA GLU A 283 -19.70 19.89 -11.16
C GLU A 283 -21.14 20.27 -10.76
N LEU A 284 -21.93 19.31 -10.28
CA LEU A 284 -23.28 19.56 -9.79
C LEU A 284 -23.28 20.46 -8.54
N LEU A 285 -22.31 20.30 -7.65
CA LEU A 285 -22.17 21.15 -6.47
C LEU A 285 -21.79 22.59 -6.84
N ASP A 286 -20.90 22.78 -7.81
CA ASP A 286 -20.54 24.10 -8.31
C ASP A 286 -21.75 24.80 -8.96
N GLN A 287 -22.57 24.05 -9.72
CA GLN A 287 -23.83 24.56 -10.27
C GLN A 287 -24.83 24.92 -9.15
N LEU A 288 -24.88 24.15 -8.07
CA LEU A 288 -25.75 24.39 -6.92
C LEU A 288 -25.33 25.63 -6.13
N GLU A 289 -24.03 25.93 -6.02
CA GLU A 289 -23.51 27.14 -5.37
C GLU A 289 -23.88 28.42 -6.13
N GLY A 290 -24.18 28.35 -7.43
CA GLY A 290 -24.59 29.48 -8.27
C GLY A 290 -26.09 29.83 -8.21
N LEU A 291 -26.93 28.99 -7.60
CA LEU A 291 -28.39 29.21 -7.56
C LEU A 291 -28.83 30.14 -6.42
N PRO A 292 -29.88 30.95 -6.61
CA PRO A 292 -30.41 31.83 -5.58
C PRO A 292 -30.93 31.03 -4.37
N GLN A 293 -30.67 31.55 -3.17
CA GLN A 293 -30.91 30.87 -1.89
C GLN A 293 -32.37 30.46 -1.66
N ASP A 294 -33.33 31.20 -2.24
CA ASP A 294 -34.76 30.92 -2.07
C ASP A 294 -35.23 29.74 -2.91
N ALA A 295 -34.69 29.57 -4.13
CA ALA A 295 -34.91 28.37 -4.94
C ALA A 295 -34.28 27.13 -4.30
N LEU A 296 -33.12 27.28 -3.65
CA LEU A 296 -32.49 26.17 -2.91
C LEU A 296 -33.32 25.75 -1.69
N LYS A 297 -33.94 26.69 -0.98
CA LYS A 297 -34.83 26.37 0.16
C LYS A 297 -36.07 25.59 -0.29
N THR A 298 -36.70 25.96 -1.40
CA THR A 298 -37.89 25.25 -1.92
C THR A 298 -37.53 23.85 -2.43
N LEU A 299 -36.42 23.71 -3.17
CA LEU A 299 -35.93 22.40 -3.62
C LEU A 299 -35.59 21.46 -2.45
N ARG A 300 -34.93 21.97 -1.40
CA ARG A 300 -34.66 21.17 -0.18
C ARG A 300 -35.94 20.69 0.49
N ARG A 301 -36.98 21.54 0.57
CA ARG A 301 -38.28 21.15 1.13
C ARG A 301 -38.94 20.05 0.29
N LEU A 302 -38.89 20.16 -1.04
CA LEU A 302 -39.44 19.14 -1.94
C LEU A 302 -38.70 17.80 -1.83
N ILE A 303 -37.36 17.81 -1.79
CA ILE A 303 -36.54 16.59 -1.63
C ILE A 303 -36.82 15.91 -0.27
N LEU A 304 -36.92 16.69 0.81
CA LEU A 304 -37.25 16.15 2.13
C LEU A 304 -38.68 15.59 2.16
N ALA A 305 -39.65 16.28 1.56
CA ALA A 305 -41.02 15.80 1.47
C ALA A 305 -41.11 14.50 0.67
N ASP A 306 -40.41 14.40 -0.47
CA ASP A 306 -40.37 13.18 -1.29
C ASP A 306 -39.70 12.01 -0.55
N ARG A 307 -38.60 12.26 0.18
CA ARG A 307 -37.95 11.24 1.00
C ARG A 307 -38.86 10.70 2.11
N VAL A 308 -39.57 11.59 2.80
CA VAL A 308 -40.56 11.19 3.81
C VAL A 308 -41.65 10.35 3.16
N LYS A 309 -42.15 10.76 1.99
CA LYS A 309 -43.19 10.04 1.24
C LYS A 309 -42.77 8.62 0.88
N ARG A 310 -41.57 8.44 0.31
CA ARG A 310 -41.02 7.10 -0.01
C ARG A 310 -40.86 6.24 1.24
N ASN A 311 -40.35 6.81 2.33
CA ASN A 311 -40.18 6.07 3.58
C ASN A 311 -41.55 5.61 4.15
N THR A 312 -42.57 6.46 4.06
CA THR A 312 -43.93 6.06 4.48
C THR A 312 -44.52 4.98 3.58
N GLU A 313 -44.28 5.04 2.28
CA GLU A 313 -44.73 4.02 1.30
C GLU A 313 -44.02 2.68 1.51
N ASP A 314 -42.70 2.68 1.71
CA ASP A 314 -41.93 1.47 1.97
C ASP A 314 -42.29 0.84 3.32
N ASN A 315 -42.50 1.64 4.37
CA ASN A 315 -42.99 1.15 5.66
C ASN A 315 -44.37 0.49 5.54
N LEU A 316 -45.27 1.08 4.74
CA LEU A 316 -46.58 0.51 4.47
C LEU A 316 -46.47 -0.82 3.69
N ARG A 317 -45.60 -0.89 2.68
CA ARG A 317 -45.32 -2.14 1.94
C ARG A 317 -44.77 -3.23 2.83
N HIS A 318 -43.80 -2.91 3.69
CA HIS A 318 -43.26 -3.87 4.65
C HIS A 318 -44.32 -4.35 5.65
N GLN A 319 -45.22 -3.47 6.08
CA GLN A 319 -46.34 -3.86 6.91
C GLN A 319 -47.28 -4.81 6.17
N GLN A 320 -47.64 -4.51 4.93
CA GLN A 320 -48.49 -5.37 4.09
C GLN A 320 -47.85 -6.74 3.86
N LEU A 321 -46.53 -6.81 3.63
CA LEU A 321 -45.81 -8.08 3.49
C LEU A 321 -45.87 -8.90 4.79
N ARG A 322 -45.66 -8.29 5.96
CA ARG A 322 -45.80 -8.97 7.26
C ARG A 322 -47.24 -9.48 7.47
N ASP A 323 -48.23 -8.68 7.12
CA ASP A 323 -49.64 -9.05 7.23
C ASP A 323 -50.00 -10.20 6.26
N LEU A 324 -49.41 -10.24 5.06
CA LEU A 324 -49.58 -11.35 4.12
C LEU A 324 -48.87 -12.63 4.60
N GLU A 325 -47.63 -12.52 5.09
CA GLU A 325 -46.88 -13.64 5.65
C GLU A 325 -47.58 -14.26 6.85
N THR A 326 -48.15 -13.43 7.74
CA THR A 326 -48.90 -13.91 8.91
C THR A 326 -50.19 -14.63 8.49
N LYS A 327 -50.94 -14.08 7.52
CA LYS A 327 -52.11 -14.75 6.92
C LYS A 327 -51.74 -16.07 6.26
N GLU A 328 -50.65 -16.10 5.50
CA GLU A 328 -50.16 -17.33 4.85
C GLU A 328 -49.72 -18.38 5.87
N LYS A 329 -49.04 -17.98 6.95
CA LYS A 329 -48.68 -18.86 8.08
C LYS A 329 -49.94 -19.41 8.77
N CYS A 330 -50.97 -18.59 8.98
CA CYS A 330 -52.25 -19.04 9.53
C CYS A 330 -52.96 -20.03 8.61
N LEU A 331 -53.04 -19.75 7.31
CA LEU A 331 -53.61 -20.67 6.32
C LEU A 331 -52.85 -21.99 6.28
N LYS A 332 -51.51 -21.96 6.29
CA LYS A 332 -50.67 -23.16 6.37
C LYS A 332 -50.93 -23.98 7.63
N ARG A 333 -51.12 -23.33 8.80
CA ARG A 333 -51.51 -24.00 10.06
C ARG A 333 -52.91 -24.62 9.99
N LEU A 334 -53.85 -23.98 9.30
CA LEU A 334 -55.22 -24.48 9.11
C LEU A 334 -55.27 -25.65 8.11
N MET A 335 -54.43 -25.60 7.07
CA MET A 335 -54.35 -26.63 6.02
C MET A 335 -53.49 -27.83 6.43
N SER A 336 -52.59 -27.68 7.39
CA SER A 336 -51.82 -28.80 7.93
C SER A 336 -52.72 -29.73 8.75
N ASP A 337 -52.57 -31.04 8.54
CA ASP A 337 -53.38 -32.05 9.22
C ASP A 337 -53.29 -31.90 10.74
N ILE A 338 -54.45 -31.72 11.38
CA ILE A 338 -54.57 -31.71 12.84
C ILE A 338 -54.19 -33.12 13.31
N LYS A 339 -52.99 -33.27 13.88
CA LYS A 339 -52.62 -34.48 14.63
C LYS A 339 -53.61 -34.60 15.78
N LYS A 340 -54.56 -35.53 15.68
CA LYS A 340 -55.50 -35.86 16.75
C LYS A 340 -54.67 -36.19 17.99
N ARG A 341 -54.74 -35.35 19.03
CA ARG A 341 -54.13 -35.67 20.32
C ARG A 341 -54.82 -36.92 20.84
N THR A 342 -54.16 -38.07 20.76
CA THR A 342 -54.54 -39.26 21.51
C THR A 342 -54.15 -39.02 22.97
N GLY A 343 -55.01 -38.29 23.68
CA GLY A 343 -54.80 -37.90 25.07
C GLY A 343 -56.04 -37.23 25.67
N ARG A 344 -56.19 -37.34 27.00
CA ARG A 344 -57.37 -36.98 27.81
C ARG A 344 -57.99 -35.63 27.43
N GLN A 345 -59.33 -35.60 27.47
CA GLN A 345 -60.19 -34.46 27.18
C GLN A 345 -59.78 -33.22 28.01
N LEU A 346 -59.60 -32.06 27.35
CA LEU A 346 -59.34 -30.79 28.01
C LEU A 346 -60.57 -30.40 28.86
N MET A 347 -60.39 -30.25 30.17
CA MET A 347 -61.43 -29.73 31.06
C MET A 347 -61.66 -28.23 30.81
N LEU A 348 -62.92 -27.79 30.90
CA LEU A 348 -63.26 -26.38 30.86
C LEU A 348 -62.62 -25.62 32.03
N ARG A 349 -62.00 -24.48 31.73
CA ARG A 349 -61.27 -23.61 32.66
C ARG A 349 -62.20 -22.73 33.52
N SER A 350 -63.40 -23.21 33.85
CA SER A 350 -64.45 -22.44 34.55
C SER A 350 -64.74 -22.94 35.97
N MET A 351 -63.83 -23.68 36.59
CA MET A 351 -63.93 -24.07 38.00
C MET A 351 -62.54 -23.95 38.65
N ILE A 352 -62.34 -22.91 39.45
CA ILE A 352 -61.31 -22.88 40.50
C ILE A 352 -62.08 -22.73 41.82
N PRO A 353 -61.94 -23.64 42.78
CA PRO A 353 -62.38 -23.43 44.16
C PRO A 353 -61.48 -22.40 44.82
N ASP A 354 -62.07 -21.40 45.46
CA ASP A 354 -61.40 -20.56 46.45
C ASP A 354 -60.94 -21.45 47.59
N ASP A 355 -59.65 -21.40 47.94
CA ASP A 355 -59.18 -21.47 49.32
C ASP A 355 -57.69 -21.15 49.41
N GLY A 356 -57.37 -20.28 50.36
CA GLY A 356 -56.04 -19.75 50.59
C GLY A 356 -55.06 -20.75 51.21
N LYS A 357 -53.77 -20.52 50.93
CA LYS A 357 -52.70 -20.29 51.92
C LYS A 357 -51.34 -20.34 51.22
N THR A 358 -50.58 -19.27 51.45
CA THR A 358 -49.12 -19.12 51.41
C THR A 358 -48.29 -20.40 51.22
N LYS A 359 -47.37 -20.38 50.26
CA LYS A 359 -45.93 -20.63 50.48
C LYS A 359 -45.10 -20.37 49.22
N ASP A 360 -44.05 -19.58 49.45
CA ASP A 360 -42.81 -19.34 48.72
C ASP A 360 -42.64 -20.02 47.36
N VAL A 361 -42.48 -19.19 46.32
CA VAL A 361 -42.02 -19.61 44.99
C VAL A 361 -40.79 -18.80 44.61
N GLU A 362 -39.68 -19.53 44.67
CA GLU A 362 -38.39 -19.36 44.04
C GLU A 362 -38.50 -19.02 42.55
N GLU A 363 -37.63 -18.12 42.09
CA GLU A 363 -37.56 -17.57 40.74
C GLU A 363 -37.60 -18.62 39.62
N ARG A 364 -38.39 -18.34 38.57
CA ARG A 364 -38.23 -18.97 37.25
C ARG A 364 -38.22 -17.86 36.18
N PRO A 365 -37.23 -17.85 35.26
CA PRO A 365 -36.95 -16.69 34.42
C PRO A 365 -38.02 -16.44 33.36
N GLN A 366 -38.30 -15.16 33.13
CA GLN A 366 -39.14 -14.64 32.04
C GLN A 366 -38.49 -14.93 30.69
N THR A 367 -39.27 -15.48 29.76
CA THR A 367 -38.90 -15.62 28.35
C THR A 367 -39.09 -14.29 27.60
N PRO A 368 -38.20 -13.95 26.65
CA PRO A 368 -38.14 -12.64 26.00
C PRO A 368 -39.10 -12.53 24.82
N GLU A 369 -40.40 -12.39 25.07
CA GLU A 369 -41.38 -11.98 24.04
C GLU A 369 -42.46 -11.09 24.65
N GLU A 370 -42.07 -9.94 25.21
CA GLU A 370 -42.95 -8.77 25.37
C GLU A 370 -42.11 -7.54 25.77
N ILE A 371 -41.23 -7.10 24.85
CA ILE A 371 -40.68 -5.74 24.91
C ILE A 371 -41.63 -4.86 24.11
N VAL A 372 -42.51 -4.15 24.82
CA VAL A 372 -43.22 -3.00 24.29
C VAL A 372 -42.17 -1.91 24.07
N TRP A 373 -41.78 -1.70 22.81
CA TRP A 373 -40.96 -0.54 22.46
C TRP A 373 -41.85 0.70 22.49
N ASP A 374 -41.70 1.52 23.52
CA ASP A 374 -42.26 2.87 23.53
C ASP A 374 -41.65 3.66 22.36
N LYS A 375 -42.47 3.93 21.34
CA LYS A 375 -42.06 4.58 20.08
C LYS A 375 -41.45 5.97 20.27
N GLU A 376 -41.62 6.59 21.43
CA GLU A 376 -41.15 7.94 21.71
C GLU A 376 -39.68 8.02 22.16
N THR A 377 -39.10 6.95 22.70
CA THR A 377 -37.68 6.92 23.13
C THR A 377 -36.75 6.69 21.94
N GLY A 378 -37.13 5.81 21.01
CA GLY A 378 -36.39 5.55 19.77
C GLY A 378 -36.28 6.76 18.85
N GLU A 379 -37.34 7.56 18.70
CA GLU A 379 -37.29 8.75 17.83
C GLU A 379 -36.42 9.88 18.39
N LYS A 380 -36.29 10.02 19.72
CA LYS A 380 -35.40 11.01 20.34
C LYS A 380 -33.93 10.59 20.25
N GLU A 381 -33.64 9.31 20.44
CA GLU A 381 -32.29 8.77 20.29
C GLU A 381 -31.82 8.77 18.83
N GLU A 382 -32.71 8.46 17.87
CA GLU A 382 -32.38 8.56 16.44
C GLU A 382 -32.17 10.01 15.99
N ARG A 383 -33.00 10.96 16.46
CA ARG A 383 -32.78 12.39 16.17
C ARG A 383 -31.48 12.89 16.79
N SER A 384 -31.10 12.42 17.98
CA SER A 384 -29.83 12.72 18.64
C SER A 384 -28.63 12.12 17.90
N ALA A 385 -28.72 10.85 17.48
CA ALA A 385 -27.68 10.16 16.72
C ALA A 385 -27.49 10.77 15.32
N VAL A 386 -28.59 11.16 14.66
CA VAL A 386 -28.54 11.88 13.39
C VAL A 386 -27.92 13.26 13.58
N ALA A 387 -28.29 14.02 14.63
CA ALA A 387 -27.65 15.31 14.94
C ALA A 387 -26.13 15.17 15.20
N ALA A 388 -25.71 14.15 15.96
CA ALA A 388 -24.31 13.84 16.21
C ALA A 388 -23.54 13.43 14.94
N LEU A 389 -24.18 12.71 14.01
CA LEU A 389 -23.63 12.38 12.70
C LEU A 389 -23.47 13.62 11.79
N TRP A 390 -24.37 14.60 11.91
CA TRP A 390 -24.27 15.86 11.16
C TRP A 390 -23.14 16.75 11.69
N GLU A 391 -22.91 16.81 13.00
CA GLU A 391 -21.79 17.56 13.59
C GLU A 391 -20.44 16.90 13.25
N THR A 392 -20.30 15.59 13.45
CA THR A 392 -19.08 14.84 13.12
C THR A 392 -18.78 14.84 11.61
N GLY A 393 -19.81 14.80 10.76
CA GLY A 393 -19.70 14.95 9.31
C GLY A 393 -19.36 16.38 8.85
N GLY A 394 -19.77 17.39 9.61
CA GLY A 394 -19.43 18.80 9.39
C GLY A 394 -17.93 19.06 9.52
N TRP A 395 -17.29 18.50 10.55
CA TRP A 395 -15.84 18.57 10.75
C TRP A 395 -15.05 17.87 9.64
N ARG A 396 -15.52 16.71 9.16
CA ARG A 396 -14.88 16.02 8.01
C ARG A 396 -15.01 16.84 6.72
N ARG A 397 -16.14 17.49 6.48
CA ARG A 397 -16.34 18.40 5.33
C ARG A 397 -15.47 19.64 5.42
N LEU A 398 -15.38 20.29 6.58
CA LEU A 398 -14.49 21.44 6.82
C LEU A 398 -13.01 21.06 6.64
N ARG A 399 -12.59 19.89 7.15
CA ARG A 399 -11.22 19.38 6.99
C ARG A 399 -10.89 19.08 5.53
N ARG A 400 -11.82 18.50 4.76
CA ARG A 400 -11.66 18.33 3.30
C ARG A 400 -11.60 19.68 2.58
N ARG A 401 -12.44 20.66 2.93
CA ARG A 401 -12.43 22.01 2.34
C ARG A 401 -11.12 22.76 2.63
N LEU A 402 -10.57 22.62 3.84
CA LEU A 402 -9.27 23.18 4.22
C LEU A 402 -8.11 22.48 3.49
N ASN A 403 -8.13 21.16 3.39
CA ASN A 403 -7.10 20.40 2.66
C ASN A 403 -7.14 20.69 1.15
N TRP A 404 -8.34 20.86 0.58
CA TRP A 404 -8.55 21.30 -0.80
C TRP A 404 -7.98 22.70 -1.06
N LYS A 405 -8.28 23.69 -0.21
CA LYS A 405 -7.73 25.06 -0.28
C LYS A 405 -6.19 25.07 -0.17
N SER A 406 -5.63 24.15 0.62
CA SER A 406 -4.18 23.97 0.78
C SER A 406 -3.53 23.42 -0.48
N SER A 407 -4.14 22.41 -1.09
CA SER A 407 -3.68 21.78 -2.34
C SER A 407 -3.79 22.72 -3.55
N THR A 408 -4.86 23.51 -3.65
CA THR A 408 -5.01 24.52 -4.72
C THR A 408 -3.99 25.65 -4.57
N ARG A 409 -3.69 26.13 -3.35
CA ARG A 409 -2.59 27.09 -3.11
C ARG A 409 -1.22 26.53 -3.51
N ARG A 410 -0.93 25.25 -3.19
CA ARG A 410 0.32 24.58 -3.61
C ARG A 410 0.43 24.46 -5.14
N ARG A 411 -0.67 24.12 -5.83
CA ARG A 411 -0.70 24.06 -7.30
C ARG A 411 -0.52 25.45 -7.95
N ARG A 412 -1.12 26.50 -7.40
CA ARG A 412 -0.91 27.89 -7.86
C ARG A 412 0.55 28.34 -7.66
N ARG A 413 1.17 28.02 -6.52
CA ARG A 413 2.60 28.31 -6.25
C ARG A 413 3.54 27.55 -7.18
N ARG A 414 3.24 26.29 -7.51
CA ARG A 414 4.03 25.53 -8.48
C ARG A 414 3.91 26.11 -9.89
N ARG A 415 2.72 26.56 -10.29
CA ARG A 415 2.51 27.25 -11.58
C ARG A 415 3.23 28.61 -11.65
N SER A 416 3.26 29.38 -10.57
CA SER A 416 3.99 30.66 -10.54
C SER A 416 5.51 30.51 -10.55
N LEU A 417 6.04 29.35 -10.10
CA LEU A 417 7.48 29.04 -10.12
C LEU A 417 7.94 28.44 -11.47
N GLN A 418 7.03 28.17 -12.40
CA GLN A 418 7.30 27.56 -13.71
C GLN A 418 7.20 28.53 -14.89
N CYS A 419 7.00 29.82 -14.64
CA CYS A 419 7.08 30.86 -15.68
C CYS A 419 8.45 31.54 -15.66
N PRO A 420 9.32 31.33 -16.66
CA PRO A 420 10.48 32.20 -16.85
C PRO A 420 9.98 33.56 -17.36
N SER A 421 10.31 34.62 -16.62
CA SER A 421 10.07 36.01 -17.03
C SER A 421 10.97 36.35 -18.23
N SER A 422 10.45 36.19 -19.45
CA SER A 422 11.03 36.79 -20.65
C SER A 422 10.66 38.29 -20.69
N ARG A 423 11.36 39.10 -19.90
CA ARG A 423 11.49 40.54 -20.16
C ARG A 423 12.75 40.74 -20.99
N GLN A 424 12.63 40.64 -22.31
CA GLN A 424 13.63 41.21 -23.21
C GLN A 424 13.51 42.73 -23.15
N GLY A 425 14.59 43.38 -22.74
CA GLY A 425 14.74 44.82 -22.80
C GLY A 425 14.85 45.28 -24.24
N VAL A 426 13.92 46.13 -24.65
CA VAL A 426 14.08 47.00 -25.81
C VAL A 426 15.07 48.09 -25.38
N ARG A 427 16.30 48.03 -25.89
CA ARG A 427 17.25 49.14 -25.86
C ARG A 427 17.05 49.95 -27.14
N THR A 428 16.43 51.11 -26.99
CA THR A 428 16.60 52.26 -27.86
C THR A 428 17.35 53.33 -27.06
N GLY A 429 18.36 53.94 -27.68
CA GLY A 429 19.26 54.94 -27.06
C GLY A 429 20.70 54.68 -27.41
#